data_AF-A0A2H5W0X2-F1
#
_entry.id   AF-A0A2H5W0X2-F1
#
_cell.length_a   1.000
_cell.length_b   1.000
_cell.length_c   1.000
_cell.angle_alpha   90.00
_cell.angle_beta   90.00
_cell.angle_gamma   90.00
#
_symmetry.space_group_name_H-M   'P 1'
#
loop_
_entity.id
_entity.type
_entity.pdbx_description
1 polymer ?
#
loop_
_entity_poly.entity_id
_entity_poly.type
_entity_poly.pdbx_seq_one_letter_code
_entity_poly.pdbx_strand_id
1 'polypeptide(L)'
;MRNAWPLLVIGILLRPFPSACLQESGEYLTSKEIEHMKEAQRIDLRVKVLMKIAERRLMALEQATAPLSKKEEDAWGPIPKGTPEELLQQYLKAIDETILNIEDAHSQDPENEFLHPALKTFREATDQYLLRLKALAQKLKSPDALEALQRALEATELANADAREGEARFAKPKKK
;
A
#
# COMPACT_ATOMS: atom_id res chain seq x y z
N MET A 1 18.02 -57.36 -38.01
CA MET A 1 18.09 -56.83 -36.62
C MET A 1 17.92 -55.31 -36.68
N ARG A 2 17.19 -54.73 -35.70
CA ARG A 2 16.82 -53.29 -35.50
C ARG A 2 15.52 -52.90 -36.24
N ASN A 3 14.29 -52.97 -35.68
CA ASN A 3 13.64 -52.56 -34.42
C ASN A 3 13.13 -51.09 -34.40
N ALA A 4 11.85 -50.95 -34.01
CA ALA A 4 11.14 -49.82 -33.36
C ALA A 4 10.66 -48.65 -34.26
N TRP A 5 9.35 -48.47 -34.49
CA TRP A 5 8.21 -47.97 -33.67
C TRP A 5 7.97 -46.45 -33.86
N PRO A 6 6.76 -45.99 -34.26
CA PRO A 6 6.47 -44.59 -34.53
C PRO A 6 6.27 -43.79 -33.23
N LEU A 7 6.94 -42.65 -33.11
CA LEU A 7 6.71 -41.69 -32.01
C LEU A 7 5.45 -40.86 -32.29
N LEU A 8 4.43 -41.11 -31.48
CA LEU A 8 3.18 -40.36 -31.40
C LEU A 8 3.45 -39.15 -30.48
N VAL A 9 3.57 -37.95 -31.06
CA VAL A 9 3.72 -36.70 -30.31
C VAL A 9 2.35 -36.27 -29.81
N ILE A 10 2.07 -36.56 -28.54
CA ILE A 10 0.90 -36.03 -27.82
C ILE A 10 1.23 -34.59 -27.42
N GLY A 11 0.68 -33.63 -28.16
CA GLY A 11 0.73 -32.21 -27.80
C GLY A 11 -0.22 -31.92 -26.64
N ILE A 12 0.30 -31.91 -25.41
CA ILE A 12 -0.41 -31.39 -24.25
C ILE A 12 -0.46 -29.86 -24.37
N LEU A 13 -1.61 -29.34 -24.77
CA LEU A 13 -1.95 -27.92 -24.65
C LEU A 13 -2.17 -27.59 -23.17
N LEU A 14 -1.09 -27.19 -22.49
CA LEU A 14 -1.16 -26.63 -21.15
C LEU A 14 -1.72 -25.20 -21.26
N ARG A 15 -3.04 -25.05 -21.08
CA ARG A 15 -3.64 -23.72 -20.88
C ARG A 15 -3.22 -23.20 -19.50
N PRO A 16 -2.65 -21.98 -19.37
CA PRO A 16 -2.47 -21.36 -18.07
C PRO A 16 -3.85 -21.03 -17.51
N PHE A 17 -4.17 -21.60 -16.34
CA PHE A 17 -5.29 -21.11 -15.53
C PHE A 17 -4.92 -19.72 -15.00
N PRO A 18 -5.81 -18.72 -15.08
CA PRO A 18 -5.63 -17.50 -14.33
C PRO A 18 -5.80 -17.84 -12.85
N SER A 19 -4.70 -17.81 -12.09
CA SER A 19 -4.75 -17.89 -10.64
C SER A 19 -5.44 -16.63 -10.13
N ALA A 20 -6.74 -16.71 -9.87
CA ALA A 20 -7.40 -15.79 -8.96
C ALA A 20 -6.83 -16.10 -7.56
N CYS A 21 -5.74 -15.43 -7.20
CA CYS A 21 -5.13 -15.56 -5.89
C CYS A 21 -6.06 -14.85 -4.90
N LEU A 22 -6.78 -15.66 -4.13
CA LEU A 22 -7.56 -15.22 -2.98
C LEU A 22 -6.54 -14.75 -1.92
N GLN A 23 -6.66 -13.51 -1.42
CA GLN A 23 -5.85 -13.04 -0.29
C GLN A 23 -6.03 -14.02 0.87
N GLU A 24 -4.96 -14.69 1.30
CA GLU A 24 -5.04 -15.60 2.45
C GLU A 24 -5.24 -14.77 3.73
N SER A 25 -6.00 -15.30 4.68
CA SER A 25 -6.31 -14.62 5.94
C SER A 25 -5.01 -14.25 6.68
N GLY A 26 -4.78 -12.96 6.90
CA GLY A 26 -3.58 -12.44 7.56
C GLY A 26 -2.51 -11.87 6.62
N GLU A 27 -2.65 -12.02 5.29
CA GLU A 27 -1.73 -11.39 4.34
C GLU A 27 -1.91 -9.86 4.30
N TYR A 28 -0.80 -9.14 4.50
CA TYR A 28 -0.75 -7.68 4.50
C TYR A 28 -1.06 -7.09 3.12
N LEU A 29 -0.55 -7.69 2.04
CA LEU A 29 -0.73 -7.23 0.66
C LEU A 29 -1.54 -8.23 -0.17
N THR A 30 -2.40 -7.71 -1.03
CA THR A 30 -3.02 -8.50 -2.11
C THR A 30 -2.02 -8.75 -3.24
N SER A 31 -2.29 -9.74 -4.09
CA SER A 31 -1.42 -10.03 -5.25
C SER A 31 -1.27 -8.84 -6.20
N LYS A 32 -2.34 -8.06 -6.41
CA LYS A 32 -2.30 -6.83 -7.22
C LYS A 32 -1.46 -5.74 -6.59
N GLU A 33 -1.55 -5.56 -5.28
CA GLU A 33 -0.71 -4.61 -4.56
C GLU A 33 0.77 -5.01 -4.62
N ILE A 34 1.08 -6.31 -4.55
CA ILE A 34 2.43 -6.84 -4.75
C ILE A 34 2.95 -6.55 -6.17
N GLU A 35 2.12 -6.71 -7.20
CA GLU A 35 2.48 -6.36 -8.59
C GLU A 35 2.86 -4.87 -8.70
N HIS A 36 2.00 -3.97 -8.19
CA HIS A 36 2.30 -2.53 -8.17
C HIS A 36 3.57 -2.19 -7.40
N MET A 37 3.81 -2.83 -6.26
CA MET A 37 5.02 -2.64 -5.47
C MET A 37 6.29 -3.10 -6.21
N LYS A 38 6.20 -4.15 -7.04
CA LYS A 38 7.32 -4.61 -7.87
C LYS A 38 7.62 -3.66 -9.02
N GLU A 39 6.60 -3.01 -9.58
CA GLU A 39 6.77 -2.05 -10.68
C GLU A 39 7.27 -0.68 -10.19
N ALA A 40 6.89 -0.29 -8.97
CA ALA A 40 7.23 0.99 -8.37
C ALA A 40 8.64 1.01 -7.74
N GLN A 41 9.67 0.98 -8.59
CA GLN A 41 11.08 0.99 -8.14
C GLN A 41 11.58 2.36 -7.67
N ARG A 42 11.05 3.46 -8.24
CA ARG A 42 11.40 4.82 -7.81
C ARG A 42 10.65 5.19 -6.53
N ILE A 43 11.31 5.89 -5.61
CA ILE A 43 10.74 6.24 -4.29
C ILE A 43 9.40 6.98 -4.39
N ASP A 44 9.27 7.98 -5.28
CA ASP A 44 8.01 8.71 -5.44
C ASP A 44 6.86 7.84 -5.98
N LEU A 45 7.17 6.83 -6.81
CA LEU A 45 6.19 5.86 -7.28
C LEU A 45 5.81 4.89 -6.16
N ARG A 46 6.81 4.41 -5.41
CA ARG A 46 6.59 3.44 -4.32
C ARG A 46 5.75 4.03 -3.21
N VAL A 47 6.00 5.30 -2.83
CA VAL A 47 5.17 6.03 -1.88
C VAL A 47 3.73 6.16 -2.38
N LYS A 48 3.49 6.42 -3.67
CA LYS A 48 2.12 6.45 -4.22
C LYS A 48 1.41 5.11 -4.07
N VAL A 49 2.10 4.00 -4.33
CA VAL A 49 1.54 2.66 -4.18
C VAL A 49 1.23 2.35 -2.72
N LEU A 50 2.16 2.62 -1.80
CA LEU A 50 1.96 2.42 -0.37
C LEU A 50 0.83 3.29 0.19
N MET A 51 0.72 4.54 -0.24
CA MET A 51 -0.41 5.40 0.11
C MET A 51 -1.72 4.84 -0.41
N LYS A 52 -1.75 4.29 -1.64
CA LYS A 52 -2.96 3.64 -2.15
C LYS A 52 -3.32 2.38 -1.37
N ILE A 53 -2.34 1.59 -0.93
CA ILE A 53 -2.55 0.41 -0.08
C ILE A 53 -3.20 0.83 1.25
N ALA A 54 -2.63 1.84 1.93
CA ALA A 54 -3.20 2.41 3.15
C ALA A 54 -4.63 2.96 2.92
N GLU A 55 -4.85 3.68 1.84
CA GLU A 55 -6.16 4.22 1.47
C GLU A 55 -7.22 3.11 1.36
N ARG A 56 -6.87 1.99 0.72
CA ARG A 56 -7.77 0.86 0.53
C ARG A 56 -8.15 0.20 1.85
N ARG A 57 -7.26 0.20 2.85
CA ARG A 57 -7.59 -0.26 4.22
C ARG A 57 -8.57 0.68 4.91
N LEU A 58 -8.40 2.00 4.76
CA LEU A 58 -9.37 2.99 5.26
C LEU A 58 -10.73 2.86 4.56
N MET A 59 -10.76 2.63 3.24
CA MET A 59 -11.99 2.38 2.50
C MET A 59 -12.74 1.14 3.01
N ALA A 60 -12.00 0.07 3.34
CA ALA A 60 -12.58 -1.13 3.93
C ALA A 60 -13.22 -0.85 5.31
N LEU A 61 -12.51 -0.07 6.16
CA LEU A 61 -12.96 0.29 7.51
C LEU A 61 -14.19 1.18 7.55
N GLU A 62 -14.31 2.11 6.59
CA GLU A 62 -15.43 3.06 6.54
C GLU A 62 -16.78 2.41 6.18
N GLN A 63 -16.75 1.15 5.72
CA GLN A 63 -17.81 0.28 5.24
C GLN A 63 -18.37 0.58 3.83
N ALA A 64 -17.82 -0.17 2.87
CA ALA A 64 -18.46 -1.24 2.08
C ALA A 64 -19.64 -0.95 1.11
N THR A 65 -20.12 0.28 0.93
CA THR A 65 -21.33 0.52 0.09
C THR A 65 -21.16 1.40 -1.14
N ALA A 66 -20.00 2.01 -1.36
CA ALA A 66 -19.69 2.56 -2.67
C ALA A 66 -19.14 1.43 -3.54
N PRO A 67 -19.85 0.97 -4.58
CA PRO A 67 -19.25 0.06 -5.54
C PRO A 67 -17.98 0.71 -6.06
N LEU A 68 -16.84 0.02 -5.91
CA LEU A 68 -15.65 0.40 -6.64
C LEU A 68 -16.03 0.51 -8.11
N SER A 69 -15.50 1.52 -8.80
CA SER A 69 -15.60 1.52 -10.24
C SER A 69 -14.94 0.23 -10.76
N LYS A 70 -15.51 -0.41 -11.78
CA LYS A 70 -14.90 -1.61 -12.39
C LYS A 70 -13.43 -1.38 -12.75
N LYS A 71 -13.11 -0.17 -13.21
CA LYS A 71 -11.74 0.26 -13.52
C LYS A 71 -10.80 0.17 -12.31
N GLU A 72 -11.28 0.50 -11.12
CA GLU A 72 -10.46 0.48 -9.91
C GLU A 72 -10.28 -0.94 -9.37
N GLU A 73 -11.31 -1.77 -9.47
CA GLU A 73 -11.23 -3.20 -9.15
C GLU A 73 -10.30 -3.94 -10.13
N ASP A 74 -10.37 -3.65 -11.44
CA ASP A 74 -9.47 -4.22 -12.45
C ASP A 74 -8.00 -3.82 -12.20
N ALA A 75 -7.77 -2.58 -11.75
CA ALA A 75 -6.42 -2.06 -11.52
C ALA A 75 -5.81 -2.53 -10.19
N TRP A 76 -6.59 -2.59 -9.11
CA TRP A 76 -6.07 -2.80 -7.75
C TRP A 76 -6.60 -4.07 -7.07
N GLY A 77 -7.51 -4.79 -7.71
CA GLY A 77 -8.21 -5.92 -7.13
C GLY A 77 -9.34 -5.53 -6.16
N PRO A 78 -10.04 -6.52 -5.61
CA PRO A 78 -11.17 -6.30 -4.69
C PRO A 78 -10.71 -5.56 -3.43
N ILE A 79 -11.62 -4.82 -2.77
CA ILE A 79 -11.32 -4.17 -1.49
C ILE A 79 -10.80 -5.22 -0.49
N PRO A 80 -9.69 -4.93 0.24
CA PRO A 80 -9.15 -5.81 1.26
C PRO A 80 -10.19 -6.16 2.32
N LYS A 81 -10.16 -7.41 2.77
CA LYS A 81 -11.06 -7.93 3.81
C LYS A 81 -10.27 -8.17 5.09
N GLY A 82 -10.94 -8.07 6.22
CA GLY A 82 -10.36 -8.31 7.54
C GLY A 82 -11.23 -7.72 8.63
N THR A 83 -10.88 -8.02 9.88
CA THR A 83 -11.45 -7.31 11.04
C THR A 83 -10.96 -5.85 11.04
N PRO A 84 -11.66 -4.92 11.72
CA PRO A 84 -11.20 -3.54 11.81
C PRO A 84 -9.79 -3.39 12.40
N GLU A 85 -9.44 -4.22 13.38
CA GLU A 85 -8.10 -4.27 13.97
C GLU A 85 -7.06 -4.69 12.92
N GLU A 86 -7.30 -5.79 12.19
CA GLU A 86 -6.39 -6.28 11.14
C GLU A 86 -6.18 -5.22 10.05
N LEU A 87 -7.24 -4.55 9.61
CA LEU A 87 -7.16 -3.50 8.60
C LEU A 87 -6.37 -2.28 9.08
N LEU A 88 -6.52 -1.89 10.36
CA LEU A 88 -5.74 -0.81 10.97
C LEU A 88 -4.28 -1.18 11.15
N GLN A 89 -3.98 -2.43 11.52
CA GLN A 89 -2.62 -2.94 11.58
C GLN A 89 -1.96 -2.98 10.19
N GLN A 90 -2.70 -3.39 9.15
CA GLN A 90 -2.21 -3.34 7.77
C GLN A 90 -2.00 -1.91 7.29
N TYR A 91 -2.88 -0.97 7.66
CA TYR A 91 -2.68 0.45 7.40
C TYR A 91 -1.37 0.95 8.03
N LEU A 92 -1.14 0.64 9.31
CA LEU A 92 0.10 1.02 10.02
C LEU A 92 1.34 0.47 9.33
N LYS A 93 1.34 -0.81 8.92
CA LYS A 93 2.44 -1.39 8.16
C LYS A 93 2.77 -0.62 6.87
N ALA A 94 1.77 -0.10 6.17
CA ALA A 94 1.99 0.71 4.97
C ALA A 94 2.59 2.09 5.29
N ILE A 95 2.22 2.69 6.43
CA ILE A 95 2.83 3.94 6.92
C ILE A 95 4.29 3.69 7.30
N ASP A 96 4.58 2.66 8.09
CA ASP A 96 5.94 2.31 8.53
C ASP A 96 6.84 1.96 7.34
N GLU A 97 6.34 1.15 6.39
CA GLU A 97 7.08 0.82 5.18
C GLU A 97 7.36 2.08 4.34
N THR A 98 6.44 3.06 4.31
CA THR A 98 6.67 4.33 3.61
C THR A 98 7.80 5.12 4.25
N ILE A 99 7.80 5.23 5.59
CA ILE A 99 8.86 5.92 6.34
C ILE A 99 10.20 5.28 6.03
N LEU A 100 10.31 3.96 6.19
CA LEU A 100 11.56 3.22 5.92
C LEU A 100 12.06 3.43 4.49
N ASN A 101 11.19 3.38 3.49
CA ASN A 101 11.60 3.59 2.10
C ASN A 101 12.10 5.01 1.83
N ILE A 102 11.48 6.02 2.45
CA ILE A 102 11.93 7.42 2.32
C ILE A 102 13.28 7.60 3.04
N GLU A 103 13.43 7.06 4.24
CA GLU A 103 14.67 7.11 5.01
C GLU A 103 15.83 6.39 4.31
N ASP A 104 15.57 5.22 3.74
CA ASP A 104 16.55 4.47 2.95
C ASP A 104 16.98 5.25 1.70
N ALA A 105 16.02 5.79 0.95
CA ALA A 105 16.31 6.60 -0.24
C ALA A 105 17.12 7.86 0.12
N HIS A 106 16.76 8.53 1.22
CA HIS A 106 17.50 9.69 1.71
C HIS A 106 18.89 9.33 2.22
N SER A 107 19.04 8.19 2.90
CA SER A 107 20.34 7.71 3.40
C SER A 107 21.29 7.31 2.27
N GLN A 108 20.74 6.77 1.18
CA GLN A 108 21.51 6.42 -0.02
C GLN A 108 21.90 7.65 -0.83
N ASP A 109 20.96 8.57 -1.06
CA ASP A 109 21.18 9.80 -1.81
C ASP A 109 20.27 10.93 -1.29
N PRO A 110 20.77 11.81 -0.41
CA PRO A 110 20.00 12.95 0.11
C PRO A 110 19.60 13.97 -0.96
N GLU A 111 20.26 13.96 -2.11
CA GLU A 111 20.01 14.87 -3.23
C GLU A 111 19.05 14.27 -4.27
N ASN A 112 18.56 13.05 -4.04
CA ASN A 112 17.69 12.34 -4.96
C ASN A 112 16.45 13.18 -5.30
N GLU A 113 16.30 13.49 -6.59
CA GLU A 113 15.24 14.37 -7.10
C GLU A 113 13.82 13.87 -6.81
N PHE A 114 13.66 12.57 -6.53
CA PHE A 114 12.37 11.94 -6.24
C PHE A 114 11.97 12.00 -4.76
N LEU A 115 12.87 12.40 -3.85
CA LEU A 115 12.55 12.52 -2.41
C LEU A 115 11.51 13.59 -2.14
N HIS A 116 11.64 14.77 -2.75
CA HIS A 116 10.69 15.86 -2.54
C HIS A 116 9.27 15.50 -3.02
N PRO A 117 9.06 14.97 -4.25
CA PRO A 117 7.77 14.44 -4.67
C PRO A 117 7.21 13.33 -3.77
N ALA A 118 8.07 12.44 -3.25
CA ALA A 118 7.68 11.38 -2.33
C ALA A 118 7.15 11.94 -1.01
N LEU A 119 7.91 12.84 -0.37
CA LEU A 119 7.53 13.52 0.88
C LEU A 119 6.24 14.31 0.73
N LYS A 120 6.09 15.06 -0.38
CA LYS A 120 4.87 15.80 -0.67
C LYS A 120 3.66 14.87 -0.78
N THR A 121 3.80 13.77 -1.54
CA THR A 121 2.73 12.77 -1.68
C THR A 121 2.36 12.17 -0.32
N PHE A 122 3.37 11.82 0.48
CA PHE A 122 3.17 11.22 1.80
C PHE A 122 2.46 12.18 2.77
N ARG A 123 2.87 13.45 2.79
CA ARG A 123 2.21 14.50 3.58
C ARG A 123 0.75 14.67 3.17
N GLU A 124 0.49 14.83 1.88
CA GLU A 124 -0.87 15.10 1.38
C GLU A 124 -1.82 13.93 1.66
N ALA A 125 -1.33 12.70 1.52
CA ALA A 125 -2.08 11.50 1.86
C ALA A 125 -2.37 11.43 3.37
N THR A 126 -1.34 11.59 4.21
CA THR A 126 -1.50 11.52 5.67
C THR A 126 -2.39 12.64 6.23
N ASP A 127 -2.38 13.84 5.64
CA ASP A 127 -3.33 14.91 5.95
C ASP A 127 -4.79 14.48 5.78
N GLN A 128 -5.09 13.81 4.67
CA GLN A 128 -6.42 13.29 4.40
C GLN A 128 -6.77 12.11 5.31
N TYR A 129 -5.80 11.24 5.58
CA TYR A 129 -6.01 10.05 6.40
C TYR A 129 -6.31 10.40 7.85
N LEU A 130 -5.70 11.45 8.40
CA LEU A 130 -6.01 11.92 9.75
C LEU A 130 -7.48 12.30 9.91
N LEU A 131 -8.07 12.97 8.92
CA LEU A 131 -9.49 13.32 8.96
C LEU A 131 -10.37 12.07 8.95
N ARG A 132 -10.01 11.08 8.13
CA ARG A 132 -10.73 9.81 8.00
C ARG A 132 -10.63 8.95 9.26
N LEU A 133 -9.42 8.80 9.81
CA LEU A 133 -9.17 8.08 11.07
C LEU A 133 -9.94 8.71 12.24
N LYS A 134 -9.96 10.05 12.35
CA LYS A 134 -10.75 10.76 13.37
C LYS A 134 -12.25 10.47 13.25
N ALA A 135 -12.76 10.35 12.02
CA ALA A 135 -14.16 9.98 11.78
C ALA A 135 -14.47 8.51 12.14
N LEU A 136 -13.49 7.60 12.05
CA LEU A 136 -13.67 6.19 12.41
C LEU A 136 -13.89 5.97 13.92
N ALA A 137 -13.43 6.88 14.78
CA ALA A 137 -13.58 6.78 16.23
C ALA A 137 -15.05 6.67 16.68
N GLN A 138 -15.98 7.23 15.91
CA GLN A 138 -17.43 7.16 16.18
C GLN A 138 -18.07 5.84 15.68
N LYS A 139 -17.40 5.12 14.78
CA LYS A 139 -17.92 3.92 14.12
C LYS A 139 -17.43 2.63 14.77
N LEU A 140 -16.20 2.62 15.25
CA LEU A 140 -15.59 1.44 15.88
C LEU A 140 -16.09 1.27 17.32
N LYS A 141 -16.38 0.02 17.70
CA LYS A 141 -16.93 -0.31 19.02
C LYS A 141 -16.10 -1.33 19.80
N SER A 142 -15.25 -2.09 19.12
CA SER A 142 -14.39 -3.08 19.77
C SER A 142 -13.23 -2.36 20.49
N PRO A 143 -12.90 -2.74 21.74
CA PRO A 143 -11.71 -2.22 22.43
C PRO A 143 -10.44 -2.37 21.61
N ASP A 144 -10.21 -3.56 21.01
CA ASP A 144 -9.00 -3.84 20.21
C ASP A 144 -8.93 -2.94 18.97
N ALA A 145 -10.09 -2.69 18.33
CA ALA A 145 -10.16 -1.80 17.17
C ALA A 145 -9.95 -0.33 17.53
N LEU A 146 -10.42 0.10 18.71
CA LEU A 146 -10.20 1.46 19.21
C LEU A 146 -8.75 1.69 19.60
N GLU A 147 -8.09 0.70 20.22
CA GLU A 147 -6.67 0.76 20.52
C GLU A 147 -5.84 0.79 19.23
N ALA A 148 -6.14 -0.07 18.25
CA ALA A 148 -5.51 -0.04 16.94
C ALA A 148 -5.73 1.30 16.23
N LEU A 149 -6.91 1.92 16.36
CA LEU A 149 -7.22 3.22 15.77
C LEU A 149 -6.40 4.33 16.42
N GLN A 150 -6.24 4.31 17.73
CA GLN A 150 -5.41 5.27 18.45
C GLN A 150 -3.96 5.20 17.98
N ARG A 151 -3.38 3.98 17.87
CA ARG A 151 -2.03 3.80 17.33
C ARG A 151 -1.93 4.31 15.89
N ALA A 152 -2.93 4.04 15.06
CA ALA A 152 -2.99 4.55 13.69
C ALA A 152 -3.04 6.09 13.62
N LEU A 153 -3.79 6.74 14.51
CA LEU A 153 -3.83 8.19 14.62
C LEU A 153 -2.46 8.75 15.01
N GLU A 154 -1.87 8.26 16.11
CA GLU A 154 -0.58 8.74 16.62
C GLU A 154 0.54 8.57 15.56
N ALA A 155 0.65 7.39 14.95
CA ALA A 155 1.64 7.13 13.92
C ALA A 155 1.44 8.02 12.69
N THR A 156 0.18 8.23 12.27
CA THR A 156 -0.12 9.09 11.12
C THR A 156 0.18 10.56 11.43
N GLU A 157 -0.10 11.04 12.65
CA GLU A 157 0.21 12.42 13.06
C GLU A 157 1.72 12.66 13.08
N LEU A 158 2.49 11.72 13.64
CA LEU A 158 3.94 11.79 13.64
C LEU A 158 4.52 11.76 12.21
N ALA A 159 4.12 10.77 11.41
CA ALA A 159 4.57 10.63 10.03
C ALA A 159 4.29 11.87 9.17
N ASN A 160 3.12 12.48 9.39
CA ASN A 160 2.69 13.68 8.70
C ASN A 160 3.49 14.92 9.12
N ALA A 161 3.83 15.04 10.41
CA ALA A 161 4.72 16.10 10.92
C ALA A 161 6.14 15.95 10.34
N ASP A 162 6.68 14.74 10.34
CA ASP A 162 8.01 14.45 9.81
C ASP A 162 8.07 14.69 8.30
N ALA A 163 7.04 14.27 7.55
CA ALA A 163 6.95 14.53 6.12
C ALA A 163 6.89 16.04 5.81
N ARG A 164 6.16 16.82 6.61
CA ARG A 164 6.14 18.29 6.52
C ARG A 164 7.51 18.91 6.74
N GLU A 165 8.21 18.49 7.79
CA GLU A 165 9.55 18.99 8.07
C GLU A 165 10.51 18.63 6.94
N GLY A 166 10.48 17.38 6.49
CA GLY A 166 11.26 16.89 5.36
C GLY A 166 11.01 17.71 4.10
N GLU A 167 9.76 17.91 3.69
CA GLU A 167 9.39 18.71 2.51
C GLU A 167 9.88 20.16 2.64
N ALA A 168 9.72 20.78 3.82
CA ALA A 168 10.15 22.16 4.06
C ALA A 168 11.66 22.37 3.91
N ARG A 169 12.48 21.31 4.09
CA ARG A 169 13.94 21.37 3.85
C ARG A 169 14.26 21.47 2.35
N PHE A 170 13.44 20.91 1.47
CA PHE A 170 13.58 21.05 0.01
C PHE A 170 13.13 22.42 -0.50
N ALA A 171 12.21 23.10 0.21
CA ALA A 171 11.75 24.43 -0.16
C ALA A 171 12.75 25.57 0.18
N LYS A 172 13.68 25.33 1.11
CA LYS A 172 14.70 26.32 1.50
C LYS A 172 15.86 26.29 0.49
N PRO A 173 16.35 27.44 0.00
CA PRO A 173 17.50 27.45 -0.89
C PRO A 173 18.73 26.89 -0.16
N LYS A 174 19.39 25.90 -0.77
CA LYS A 174 20.68 25.40 -0.28
C LYS A 174 21.66 26.57 -0.29
N LYS A 175 22.06 27.04 0.90
CA LYS A 175 23.10 28.06 1.02
C LYS A 175 24.38 27.46 0.43
N LYS A 176 24.85 28.07 -0.67
CA LYS A 176 26.15 27.78 -1.28
C LYS A 176 27.28 28.23 -0.37
#